data_AF-A0A3M1JZY3-F1
#
_entry.id   AF-A0A3M1JZY3-F1
#
_cell.length_a   1.000
_cell.length_b   1.000
_cell.length_c   1.000
_cell.angle_alpha   90.00
_cell.angle_beta   90.00
_cell.angle_gamma   90.00
#
_symmetry.space_group_name_H-M   'P 1'
#
loop_
_entity.id
_entity.type
_entity.pdbx_description
1 polymer ?
#
loop_
_entity_poly.entity_id
_entity_poly.type
_entity_poly.pdbx_seq_one_letter_code
_entity_poly.pdbx_strand_id
1 'polypeptide(L)'
;MLAAFLVGALAIVLVVRWNREAHAATGQGEEAAAPAIPDPNDPENLLYLDLECGRVVIWMRPDKAPHHVERIKTLARQGFYDGVIFHRVINGFMAQTGDPTGTGRGASPLPDLKAEFNDLPHMRGTVSMARGTAPDSANSQFFIMFSRVPSLDGRYTVWGRVIRGMECVDQIARGEPPANPTKILRVRVAADVEKEATKGST
;
A
#
# COMPACT_ATOMS: atom_id res chain seq x y z
N MET A 1 36.65 51.88 -68.89
CA MET A 1 35.19 52.12 -68.71
C MET A 1 34.54 50.80 -68.33
N LEU A 2 33.76 50.87 -67.25
CA LEU A 2 32.77 49.91 -66.70
C LEU A 2 33.17 48.51 -66.22
N ALA A 3 32.77 48.27 -64.97
CA ALA A 3 32.71 47.04 -64.20
C ALA A 3 31.34 46.34 -64.35
N ALA A 4 31.25 45.05 -64.02
CA ALA A 4 30.02 44.45 -63.48
C ALA A 4 30.24 43.05 -62.82
N PHE A 5 30.07 43.03 -61.49
CA PHE A 5 29.36 42.07 -60.62
C PHE A 5 29.80 40.58 -60.56
N LEU A 6 30.41 40.10 -59.46
CA LEU A 6 29.85 39.65 -58.15
C LEU A 6 29.12 38.28 -58.26
N VAL A 7 29.16 37.30 -57.34
CA VAL A 7 29.92 36.92 -56.12
C VAL A 7 29.31 35.57 -55.67
N GLY A 8 30.04 34.74 -54.93
CA GLY A 8 29.46 33.75 -53.98
C GLY A 8 30.13 32.38 -54.03
N ALA A 9 31.29 32.18 -53.40
CA ALA A 9 31.51 31.81 -51.97
C ALA A 9 31.18 30.33 -51.67
N LEU A 10 32.21 29.47 -51.55
CA LEU A 10 32.84 28.92 -50.30
C LEU A 10 32.05 27.69 -49.77
N ALA A 11 32.61 26.57 -49.31
CA ALA A 11 33.86 26.29 -48.61
C ALA A 11 34.18 24.75 -48.65
N ILE A 12 35.41 24.33 -48.94
CA ILE A 12 36.47 23.87 -47.99
C ILE A 12 36.30 22.44 -47.43
N VAL A 13 36.99 21.50 -48.11
CA VAL A 13 38.04 20.57 -47.64
C VAL A 13 38.06 20.12 -46.15
N LEU A 14 37.89 18.79 -45.98
CA LEU A 14 38.58 17.83 -45.09
C LEU A 14 39.39 18.38 -43.90
N VAL A 15 39.02 17.97 -42.67
CA VAL A 15 40.02 17.57 -41.65
C VAL A 15 39.45 16.43 -40.78
N VAL A 16 39.91 15.21 -41.07
CA VAL A 16 39.92 14.11 -40.10
C VAL A 16 40.94 14.48 -39.02
N ARG A 17 40.47 14.82 -37.82
CA ARG A 17 41.29 14.92 -36.61
C ARG A 17 40.55 14.24 -35.45
N TRP A 18 40.95 12.99 -35.22
CA TRP A 18 41.24 12.40 -33.92
C TRP A 18 40.51 12.99 -32.71
N ASN A 19 39.40 12.37 -32.31
CA ASN A 19 38.88 12.48 -30.95
C ASN A 19 38.91 11.09 -30.31
N ARG A 20 40.06 10.73 -29.71
CA ARG A 20 40.09 9.76 -28.62
C ARG A 20 39.52 10.50 -27.42
N GLU A 21 38.41 9.98 -26.92
CA GLU A 21 37.87 10.08 -25.55
C GLU A 21 36.35 10.11 -25.62
N ALA A 22 35.75 9.08 -25.01
CA ALA A 22 34.36 8.95 -24.56
C ALA A 22 33.62 7.70 -25.06
N HIS A 23 34.21 6.52 -24.87
CA HIS A 23 33.42 5.30 -24.64
C HIS A 23 34.02 4.49 -23.48
N ALA A 24 34.09 5.12 -22.32
CA ALA A 24 34.26 4.46 -21.03
C ALA A 24 33.18 5.01 -20.09
N ALA A 25 31.95 4.56 -20.30
CA ALA A 25 30.85 4.67 -19.34
C ALA A 25 29.71 3.76 -19.80
N THR A 26 29.98 2.46 -19.93
CA THR A 26 28.92 1.46 -19.85
C THR A 26 28.53 1.39 -18.38
N GLY A 27 27.73 2.36 -17.95
CA GLY A 27 27.02 2.27 -16.68
C GLY A 27 26.16 1.02 -16.76
N GLN A 28 26.56 -0.01 -16.04
CA GLN A 28 25.67 -1.10 -15.70
C GLN A 28 24.47 -0.45 -15.03
N GLY A 29 23.30 -0.55 -15.66
CA GLY A 29 22.05 -0.23 -15.00
C GLY A 29 22.00 -1.10 -13.77
N GLU A 30 22.13 -0.46 -12.61
CA GLU A 30 21.85 -1.06 -11.33
C GLU A 30 20.35 -1.37 -11.35
N GLU A 31 20.01 -2.57 -11.81
CA GLU A 31 18.68 -3.14 -11.66
C GLU A 31 18.40 -3.14 -10.16
N ALA A 32 17.65 -2.13 -9.70
CA ALA A 32 17.35 -1.95 -8.29
C ALA A 32 16.79 -3.27 -7.75
N ALA A 33 17.55 -3.91 -6.88
CA ALA A 33 17.15 -5.17 -6.26
C ALA A 33 15.74 -4.99 -5.69
N ALA A 34 14.83 -5.93 -5.99
CA ALA A 34 13.50 -5.91 -5.43
C ALA A 34 13.59 -5.75 -3.90
N PRO A 35 12.77 -4.89 -3.28
CA PRO A 35 12.85 -4.64 -1.85
C PRO A 35 12.75 -5.97 -1.08
N ALA A 36 13.62 -6.14 -0.09
CA ALA A 36 13.67 -7.36 0.71
C ALA A 36 12.32 -7.58 1.41
N ILE A 37 11.92 -8.85 1.52
CA ILE A 37 10.71 -9.23 2.25
C ILE A 37 10.88 -8.82 3.73
N PRO A 38 9.95 -8.06 4.31
CA PRO A 38 10.04 -7.59 5.70
C PRO A 38 10.02 -8.77 6.68
N ASP A 39 10.76 -8.70 7.79
CA ASP A 39 10.69 -9.72 8.83
C ASP A 39 9.27 -9.77 9.44
N PRO A 40 8.58 -10.92 9.45
CA PRO A 40 7.26 -11.06 10.08
C PRO A 40 7.27 -10.97 11.62
N ASN A 41 8.44 -10.80 12.24
CA ASN A 41 8.59 -10.55 13.67
C ASN A 41 9.01 -9.12 13.99
N ASP A 42 9.36 -8.29 13.00
CA ASP A 42 9.69 -6.89 13.22
C ASP A 42 8.43 -6.12 13.65
N PRO A 43 8.37 -5.57 14.88
CA PRO A 43 7.19 -4.86 15.37
C PRO A 43 6.82 -3.62 14.53
N GLU A 44 7.75 -3.03 13.77
CA GLU A 44 7.42 -1.94 12.85
C GLU A 44 6.63 -2.44 11.63
N ASN A 45 6.69 -3.73 11.29
CA ASN A 45 5.96 -4.34 10.19
C ASN A 45 4.73 -5.13 10.65
N LEU A 46 4.36 -5.03 11.92
CA LEU A 46 3.17 -5.65 12.49
C LEU A 46 2.13 -4.59 12.88
N LEU A 47 0.89 -4.84 12.44
CA LEU A 47 -0.28 -4.06 12.84
C LEU A 47 -1.15 -4.91 13.76
N TYR A 48 -1.44 -4.39 14.95
CA TYR A 48 -2.38 -4.95 15.89
C TYR A 48 -3.75 -4.34 15.66
N LEU A 49 -4.72 -5.20 15.38
CA LEU A 49 -6.13 -4.89 15.22
C LEU A 49 -6.88 -5.60 16.35
N ASP A 50 -7.30 -4.84 17.35
CA ASP A 50 -7.98 -5.37 18.53
C ASP A 50 -9.49 -5.37 18.30
N LEU A 51 -10.09 -6.55 18.42
CA LEU A 51 -11.53 -6.80 18.40
C LEU A 51 -11.97 -7.34 19.76
N GLU A 52 -13.27 -7.40 20.01
CA GLU A 52 -13.82 -7.92 21.27
C GLU A 52 -13.41 -9.38 21.54
N CYS A 53 -13.33 -10.21 20.51
CA CYS A 53 -12.89 -11.61 20.62
C CYS A 53 -11.37 -11.75 20.87
N GLY A 54 -10.58 -10.69 20.68
CA GLY A 54 -9.13 -10.74 20.75
C GLY A 54 -8.39 -9.98 19.65
N ARG A 55 -7.06 -10.12 19.64
CA ARG A 55 -6.14 -9.41 18.75
C ARG A 55 -5.92 -10.16 17.44
N VAL A 56 -6.09 -9.45 16.34
CA VAL A 56 -5.66 -9.84 14.99
C VAL A 56 -4.31 -9.21 14.71
N VAL A 57 -3.33 -10.00 14.28
CA VAL A 57 -2.00 -9.50 13.89
C VAL A 57 -1.85 -9.56 12.38
N ILE A 58 -1.62 -8.41 11.77
CA ILE A 58 -1.42 -8.25 10.34
C ILE A 58 0.05 -7.94 10.10
N TRP A 59 0.71 -8.79 9.30
CA TRP A 59 2.03 -8.53 8.76
C TRP A 59 1.91 -7.64 7.53
N MET A 60 2.45 -6.43 7.62
CA MET A 60 2.46 -5.42 6.57
C MET A 60 3.57 -5.69 5.55
N ARG A 61 3.34 -5.29 4.29
CA ARG A 61 4.22 -5.56 3.15
C ARG A 61 4.71 -4.26 2.49
N PRO A 62 5.56 -3.45 3.16
CA PRO A 62 6.15 -2.25 2.57
C PRO A 62 7.00 -2.54 1.33
N ASP A 63 7.45 -3.79 1.14
CA ASP A 63 8.12 -4.24 -0.09
C ASP A 63 7.18 -4.33 -1.31
N LYS A 64 5.86 -4.41 -1.09
CA LYS A 64 4.86 -4.54 -2.16
C LYS A 64 3.96 -3.31 -2.30
N ALA A 65 3.69 -2.61 -1.20
CA ALA A 65 2.82 -1.43 -1.18
C ALA A 65 3.31 -0.40 -0.14
N PRO A 66 4.49 0.21 -0.35
CA PRO A 66 5.11 1.11 0.64
C PRO A 66 4.22 2.29 1.03
N HIS A 67 3.54 2.94 0.07
CA HIS A 67 2.69 4.10 0.36
C HIS A 67 1.40 3.71 1.07
N HIS A 68 0.82 2.55 0.74
CA HIS A 68 -0.34 2.04 1.47
C HIS A 68 0.02 1.64 2.90
N VAL A 69 1.17 0.98 3.11
CA VAL A 69 1.64 0.65 4.46
C VAL A 69 1.91 1.91 5.28
N GLU A 70 2.56 2.92 4.70
CA GLU A 70 2.77 4.21 5.34
C GLU A 70 1.43 4.86 5.73
N ARG A 71 0.44 4.87 4.82
CA ARG A 71 -0.90 5.38 5.11
C ARG A 71 -1.55 4.66 6.29
N ILE A 72 -1.53 3.34 6.30
CA ILE A 72 -2.12 2.53 7.37
C ILE A 72 -1.44 2.84 8.71
N LYS A 73 -0.11 2.92 8.74
CA LYS A 73 0.64 3.31 9.95
C LYS A 73 0.25 4.69 10.44
N THR A 74 0.17 5.67 9.54
CA THR A 74 -0.22 7.05 9.86
C THR A 74 -1.61 7.12 10.48
N LEU A 75 -2.62 6.50 9.84
CA LEU A 75 -3.99 6.49 10.34
C LEU A 75 -4.12 5.72 11.66
N ALA A 76 -3.41 4.60 11.82
CA ALA A 76 -3.37 3.84 13.07
C ALA A 76 -2.79 4.66 14.24
N ARG A 77 -1.68 5.38 13.99
CA ARG A 77 -1.04 6.25 14.99
C ARG A 77 -1.91 7.46 15.37
N GLN A 78 -2.74 7.93 14.44
CA GLN A 78 -3.74 8.96 14.71
C GLN A 78 -4.98 8.44 15.45
N GLY A 79 -5.09 7.13 15.69
CA GLY A 79 -6.28 6.52 16.28
C GLY A 79 -7.51 6.53 15.37
N PHE A 80 -7.33 6.77 14.07
CA PHE A 80 -8.42 6.97 13.10
C PHE A 80 -9.38 5.77 13.01
N TYR A 81 -8.87 4.56 13.22
CA TYR A 81 -9.65 3.33 13.12
C TYR A 81 -10.36 2.95 14.42
N ASP A 82 -10.10 3.64 15.54
CA ASP A 82 -10.68 3.28 16.83
C ASP A 82 -12.20 3.54 16.81
N GLY A 83 -12.99 2.52 17.12
CA GLY A 83 -14.45 2.55 17.07
C GLY A 83 -15.05 2.36 15.66
N VAL A 84 -14.24 2.30 14.61
CA VAL A 84 -14.72 2.08 13.24
C VAL A 84 -15.31 0.67 13.09
N ILE A 85 -16.44 0.56 12.37
CA ILE A 85 -17.13 -0.71 12.16
C ILE A 85 -16.67 -1.44 10.90
N PHE A 86 -16.80 -2.76 10.92
CA PHE A 86 -16.87 -3.57 9.71
C PHE A 86 -18.25 -3.40 9.07
N HIS A 87 -18.38 -2.40 8.19
CA HIS A 87 -19.66 -1.99 7.59
C HIS A 87 -20.11 -2.89 6.44
N ARG A 88 -19.24 -3.73 5.88
CA ARG A 88 -19.59 -4.61 4.76
C ARG A 88 -18.84 -5.94 4.86
N VAL A 89 -19.58 -7.01 5.14
CA VAL A 89 -19.00 -8.31 5.48
C VAL A 89 -19.79 -9.42 4.78
N ILE A 90 -19.18 -10.01 3.76
CA ILE A 90 -19.82 -11.02 2.91
C ILE A 90 -19.19 -12.38 3.20
N ASN A 91 -20.01 -13.34 3.63
CA ASN A 91 -19.55 -14.68 3.95
C ASN A 91 -18.87 -15.34 2.75
N GLY A 92 -17.73 -16.00 2.97
CA GLY A 92 -16.96 -16.61 1.90
C GLY A 92 -16.27 -15.63 0.95
N PHE A 93 -16.31 -14.31 1.22
CA PHE A 93 -15.65 -13.29 0.42
C PHE A 93 -14.66 -12.46 1.26
N MET A 94 -15.14 -11.42 1.96
CA MET A 94 -14.28 -10.52 2.75
C MET A 94 -15.03 -9.81 3.87
N ALA A 95 -14.27 -9.21 4.79
CA ALA A 95 -14.72 -8.26 5.79
C ALA A 95 -14.07 -6.89 5.52
N GLN A 96 -14.87 -5.88 5.16
CA GLN A 96 -14.43 -4.52 4.83
C GLN A 96 -14.72 -3.55 5.97
N THR A 97 -13.76 -2.65 6.23
CA THR A 97 -13.76 -1.67 7.33
C THR A 97 -13.02 -0.38 6.89
N GLY A 98 -12.77 0.53 7.83
CA GLY A 98 -11.94 1.73 7.63
C GLY A 98 -12.70 2.95 7.11
N ASP A 99 -14.04 2.92 7.15
CA ASP A 99 -14.89 4.08 6.91
C ASP A 99 -15.33 4.68 8.26
N PRO A 100 -14.91 5.92 8.60
CA PRO A 100 -15.25 6.56 9.87
C PRO A 100 -16.76 6.84 10.04
N THR A 101 -17.51 6.90 8.95
CA THR A 101 -18.97 7.09 8.95
C THR A 101 -19.73 5.77 9.07
N GLY A 102 -19.07 4.64 8.78
CA GLY A 102 -19.70 3.32 8.72
C GLY A 102 -20.67 3.11 7.54
N THR A 103 -20.74 4.04 6.57
CA THR A 103 -21.71 4.01 5.47
C THR A 103 -21.20 3.29 4.21
N GLY A 104 -19.90 2.98 4.16
CA GLY A 104 -19.16 2.55 2.98
C GLY A 104 -18.68 3.69 2.06
N ARG A 105 -18.99 4.94 2.38
CA ARG A 105 -18.70 6.12 1.52
C ARG A 105 -17.71 7.11 2.14
N GLY A 106 -17.40 6.99 3.42
CA GLY A 106 -16.45 7.88 4.08
C GLY A 106 -14.99 7.51 3.79
N ALA A 107 -14.12 8.47 4.06
CA ALA A 107 -12.69 8.43 3.84
C ALA A 107 -11.96 9.20 4.95
N SER A 108 -10.65 9.04 5.05
CA SER A 108 -9.82 9.93 5.86
C SER A 108 -9.69 11.31 5.21
N PRO A 109 -9.26 12.36 5.94
CA PRO A 109 -9.01 13.68 5.35
C PRO A 109 -7.74 13.72 4.47
N LEU A 110 -6.99 12.61 4.38
CA LEU A 110 -5.78 12.52 3.55
C LEU A 110 -6.15 12.31 2.07
N PRO A 111 -5.29 12.70 1.12
CA PRO A 111 -5.54 12.48 -0.30
C PRO A 111 -5.61 11.00 -0.65
N ASP A 112 -6.22 10.70 -1.80
CA ASP A 112 -6.24 9.33 -2.33
C ASP A 112 -4.83 8.85 -2.69
N LEU A 113 -4.66 7.54 -2.61
CA LEU A 113 -3.43 6.83 -2.92
C LEU A 113 -3.42 6.40 -4.37
N LYS A 114 -2.28 6.60 -5.03
CA LYS A 114 -1.97 5.93 -6.29
C LYS A 114 -1.91 4.42 -6.06
N ALA A 115 -2.50 3.65 -6.98
CA ALA A 115 -2.51 2.20 -6.90
C ALA A 115 -1.09 1.61 -6.85
N GLU A 116 -0.88 0.65 -5.95
CA GLU A 116 0.34 -0.15 -5.84
C GLU A 116 -0.03 -1.63 -6.10
N PHE A 117 -0.71 -1.88 -7.23
CA PHE A 117 -1.09 -3.24 -7.63
C PHE A 117 0.15 -4.13 -7.71
N ASN A 118 0.06 -5.33 -7.16
CA ASN A 118 1.19 -6.24 -7.01
C ASN A 118 0.79 -7.71 -7.24
N ASP A 119 1.78 -8.57 -7.15
CA ASP A 119 1.74 -10.01 -7.43
C ASP A 119 1.21 -10.86 -6.26
N LEU A 120 0.87 -10.26 -5.12
CA LEU A 120 0.34 -11.01 -3.99
C LEU A 120 -1.11 -11.46 -4.27
N PRO A 121 -1.44 -12.75 -4.09
CA PRO A 121 -2.78 -13.25 -4.34
C PRO A 121 -3.75 -12.92 -3.20
N HIS A 122 -5.01 -12.67 -3.54
CA HIS A 122 -6.12 -12.56 -2.60
C HIS A 122 -6.55 -13.94 -2.13
N MET A 123 -5.83 -14.48 -1.15
CA MET A 123 -6.13 -15.73 -0.45
C MET A 123 -6.75 -15.42 0.92
N ARG A 124 -7.23 -16.45 1.63
CA ARG A 124 -7.63 -16.30 3.03
C ARG A 124 -6.55 -15.60 3.86
N GLY A 125 -6.96 -14.58 4.61
CA GLY A 125 -6.09 -13.74 5.44
C GLY A 125 -5.35 -12.63 4.69
N THR A 126 -5.40 -12.56 3.36
CA THR A 126 -4.86 -11.41 2.62
C THR A 126 -5.61 -10.14 3.00
N VAL A 127 -4.87 -9.04 3.20
CA VAL A 127 -5.42 -7.71 3.50
C VAL A 127 -5.12 -6.76 2.35
N SER A 128 -6.16 -6.14 1.82
CA SER A 128 -6.09 -5.34 0.59
C SER A 128 -6.92 -4.07 0.73
N MET A 129 -6.54 -3.03 -0.01
CA MET A 129 -7.16 -1.71 0.09
C MET A 129 -8.43 -1.63 -0.74
N ALA A 130 -9.52 -1.14 -0.15
CA ALA A 130 -10.74 -0.84 -0.89
C ALA A 130 -10.55 0.44 -1.70
N ARG A 131 -11.25 0.53 -2.84
CA ARG A 131 -11.24 1.69 -3.72
C ARG A 131 -12.58 1.81 -4.45
N GLY A 132 -12.83 3.00 -4.97
CA GLY A 132 -13.87 3.26 -5.95
C GLY A 132 -13.51 2.71 -7.34
N THR A 133 -14.19 3.21 -8.36
CA THR A 133 -14.01 2.75 -9.75
C THR A 133 -12.64 3.11 -10.31
N ALA A 134 -12.15 4.31 -10.00
CA ALA A 134 -10.83 4.75 -10.40
C ALA A 134 -9.73 3.93 -9.69
N PRO A 135 -8.65 3.53 -10.38
CA PRO A 135 -7.54 2.79 -9.77
C PRO A 135 -6.91 3.53 -8.58
N ASP A 136 -6.70 4.84 -8.73
CA ASP A 136 -6.00 5.71 -7.78
C ASP A 136 -6.94 6.40 -6.78
N SER A 137 -7.99 5.70 -6.34
CA SER A 137 -9.02 6.26 -5.42
C SER A 137 -9.06 5.53 -4.07
N ALA A 138 -8.02 4.77 -3.74
CA ALA A 138 -7.90 4.15 -2.44
C ALA A 138 -7.62 5.22 -1.37
N ASN A 139 -8.20 5.08 -0.17
CA ASN A 139 -8.02 6.09 0.88
C ASN A 139 -7.71 5.47 2.25
N SER A 140 -8.75 5.09 3.02
CA SER A 140 -8.63 4.58 4.38
C SER A 140 -9.28 3.21 4.58
N GLN A 141 -10.19 2.83 3.68
CA GLN A 141 -10.95 1.59 3.77
C GLN A 141 -10.12 0.40 3.27
N PHE A 142 -10.16 -0.72 3.99
CA PHE A 142 -9.49 -1.95 3.62
C PHE A 142 -10.38 -3.16 3.91
N PHE A 143 -10.00 -4.32 3.38
CA PHE A 143 -10.72 -5.56 3.61
C PHE A 143 -9.79 -6.74 3.89
N ILE A 144 -10.28 -7.68 4.70
CA ILE A 144 -9.62 -8.94 5.03
C ILE A 144 -10.35 -10.07 4.33
N MET A 145 -9.63 -10.90 3.58
CA MET A 145 -10.19 -12.00 2.80
C MET A 145 -10.55 -13.21 3.67
N PHE A 146 -11.77 -13.73 3.52
CA PHE A 146 -12.19 -15.00 4.13
C PHE A 146 -11.75 -16.22 3.32
N SER A 147 -11.64 -16.05 2.00
CA SER A 147 -11.40 -17.14 1.04
C SER A 147 -10.51 -16.66 -0.12
N ARG A 148 -10.21 -17.58 -1.05
CA ARG A 148 -9.46 -17.28 -2.28
C ARG A 148 -10.37 -16.62 -3.32
N VAL A 149 -9.93 -15.47 -3.84
CA VAL A 149 -10.64 -14.77 -4.93
C VAL A 149 -9.66 -14.31 -6.01
N PRO A 150 -9.39 -15.14 -7.03
CA PRO A 150 -8.43 -14.83 -8.10
C PRO A 150 -8.80 -13.60 -8.90
N SER A 151 -10.10 -13.28 -8.97
CA SER A 151 -10.56 -12.10 -9.71
C SER A 151 -10.07 -10.79 -9.08
N LEU A 152 -9.59 -10.73 -7.84
CA LEU A 152 -9.06 -9.46 -7.29
C LEU A 152 -7.57 -9.24 -7.58
N ASP A 153 -6.85 -10.28 -7.99
CA ASP A 153 -5.39 -10.23 -8.15
C ASP A 153 -4.98 -9.24 -9.24
N GLY A 154 -3.92 -8.46 -8.95
CA GLY A 154 -3.44 -7.39 -9.84
C GLY A 154 -4.43 -6.23 -10.05
N ARG A 155 -5.59 -6.22 -9.39
CA ARG A 155 -6.64 -5.18 -9.54
C ARG A 155 -6.90 -4.36 -8.28
N TYR A 156 -6.32 -4.80 -7.16
CA TYR A 156 -6.39 -4.18 -5.85
C TYR A 156 -5.03 -4.25 -5.18
N THR A 157 -4.71 -3.24 -4.36
CA THR A 157 -3.43 -3.16 -3.66
C THR A 157 -3.46 -4.03 -2.41
N VAL A 158 -2.81 -5.19 -2.47
CA VAL A 158 -2.52 -5.98 -1.27
C VAL A 158 -1.40 -5.30 -0.49
N TRP A 159 -1.65 -5.00 0.78
CA TRP A 159 -0.66 -4.32 1.64
C TRP A 159 -0.28 -5.14 2.88
N GLY A 160 -0.96 -6.25 3.15
CA GLY A 160 -0.64 -7.09 4.30
C GLY A 160 -1.31 -8.45 4.29
N ARG A 161 -1.04 -9.22 5.34
CA ARG A 161 -1.62 -10.54 5.58
C ARG A 161 -1.84 -10.77 7.07
N VAL A 162 -2.99 -11.27 7.46
CA VAL A 162 -3.22 -11.76 8.82
C VAL A 162 -2.35 -12.98 9.06
N ILE A 163 -1.52 -12.91 10.10
CA ILE A 163 -0.63 -13.99 10.53
C ILE A 163 -1.05 -14.62 11.87
N ARG A 164 -1.88 -13.93 12.67
CA ARG A 164 -2.50 -14.44 13.91
C ARG A 164 -3.90 -13.84 14.10
N GLY A 165 -4.81 -14.54 14.76
CA GLY A 165 -6.16 -14.04 15.07
C GLY A 165 -7.17 -14.18 13.93
N MET A 166 -6.98 -15.12 12.99
CA MET A 166 -7.98 -15.35 11.92
C MET A 166 -9.32 -15.85 12.47
N GLU A 167 -9.31 -16.58 13.59
CA GLU A 167 -10.48 -17.01 14.33
C GLU A 167 -11.35 -15.83 14.82
N CYS A 168 -10.72 -14.68 15.07
CA CYS A 168 -11.39 -13.43 15.41
C CYS A 168 -12.01 -12.77 14.17
N VAL A 169 -11.28 -12.78 13.05
CA VAL A 169 -11.78 -12.29 11.75
C VAL A 169 -13.01 -13.10 11.33
N ASP A 170 -12.98 -14.43 11.51
CA ASP A 170 -14.10 -15.31 11.18
C ASP A 170 -15.39 -14.95 11.93
N GLN A 171 -15.28 -14.43 13.15
CA GLN A 171 -16.41 -14.05 14.01
C GLN A 171 -17.01 -12.68 13.70
N ILE A 172 -16.42 -11.89 12.79
CA ILE A 172 -16.95 -10.57 12.42
C ILE A 172 -18.40 -10.69 11.93
N ALA A 173 -19.31 -9.86 12.45
CA ALA A 173 -20.73 -9.92 12.10
C ALA A 173 -20.95 -9.75 10.58
N ARG A 174 -21.77 -10.61 9.97
CA ARG A 174 -22.06 -10.61 8.52
C ARG A 174 -23.17 -9.60 8.17
N GLY A 175 -23.10 -9.02 6.97
CA GLY A 175 -24.13 -8.12 6.42
C GLY A 175 -23.58 -6.91 5.64
N GLU A 176 -24.47 -6.16 5.00
CA GLU A 176 -24.15 -4.97 4.16
C GLU A 176 -25.14 -3.81 4.40
N PRO A 177 -25.15 -3.15 5.58
CA PRO A 177 -24.32 -3.44 6.75
C PRO A 177 -24.91 -4.54 7.66
N PRO A 178 -24.10 -5.12 8.56
CA PRO A 178 -24.59 -6.02 9.61
C PRO A 178 -25.59 -5.32 10.53
N ALA A 179 -26.55 -6.07 11.10
CA ALA A 179 -27.50 -5.53 12.08
C ALA A 179 -26.81 -5.06 13.38
N ASN A 180 -25.80 -5.82 13.82
CA ASN A 180 -24.92 -5.48 14.94
C ASN A 180 -23.46 -5.52 14.45
N PRO A 181 -22.94 -4.47 13.80
CA PRO A 181 -21.60 -4.48 13.23
C PRO A 181 -20.51 -4.67 14.29
N THR A 182 -19.55 -5.54 14.02
CA THR A 182 -18.32 -5.64 14.83
C THR A 182 -17.55 -4.34 14.74
N LYS A 183 -17.08 -3.85 15.88
CA LYS A 183 -16.27 -2.64 16.01
C LYS A 183 -14.80 -2.99 16.19
N ILE A 184 -13.96 -2.16 15.60
CA ILE A 184 -12.54 -2.08 15.94
C ILE A 184 -12.42 -1.41 17.30
N LEU A 185 -11.80 -2.07 18.28
CA LEU A 185 -11.51 -1.46 19.57
C LEU A 185 -10.29 -0.54 19.48
N ARG A 186 -9.23 -1.02 18.84
CA ARG A 186 -7.98 -0.27 18.67
C ARG A 186 -7.21 -0.79 17.46
N VAL A 187 -6.54 0.10 16.72
CA VAL A 187 -5.51 -0.28 15.74
C VAL A 187 -4.19 0.42 16.04
N ARG A 188 -3.10 -0.33 16.22
CA ARG A 188 -1.77 0.26 16.45
C ARG A 188 -0.67 -0.50 15.71
N VAL A 189 0.42 0.18 15.41
CA VAL A 189 1.68 -0.45 15.02
C VAL A 189 2.27 -1.13 16.25
N ALA A 190 2.69 -2.39 16.14
CA ALA A 190 3.14 -3.18 17.28
C ALA A 190 4.31 -2.53 18.02
N ALA A 191 5.27 -1.97 17.29
CA ALA A 191 6.41 -1.24 17.85
C ALA A 191 6.01 -0.10 18.80
N ASP A 192 4.89 0.58 18.52
CA ASP A 192 4.44 1.71 19.35
C ASP A 192 3.81 1.22 20.67
N VAL A 193 3.14 0.06 20.64
CA VAL A 193 2.58 -0.58 21.84
C VAL A 193 3.68 -1.10 22.76
N GLU A 194 4.74 -1.69 22.20
CA GLU A 194 5.88 -2.22 22.97
C GLU A 194 6.70 -1.12 23.64
N LYS A 195 6.88 0.02 22.94
CA LYS A 195 7.49 1.23 23.51
C LYS A 195 6.68 1.78 24.69
N GLU A 196 5.35 1.82 24.58
CA GLU A 196 4.45 2.24 25.66
C GLU A 196 4.58 1.33 26.90
N ALA A 197 4.56 0.00 26.70
CA ALA A 197 4.69 -0.97 27.78
C ALA A 197 6.01 -0.83 28.56
N THR A 198 7.10 -0.54 27.85
CA THR A 198 8.42 -0.36 28.47
C THR A 198 8.48 0.91 29.34
N LYS A 199 7.84 2.00 28.91
CA LYS A 199 7.81 3.28 29.64
C LYS A 199 6.94 3.23 30.91
N GLY A 200 5.92 2.39 30.94
CA GLY A 200 5.04 2.23 32.11
C GLY A 200 5.61 1.39 33.25
N SER A 201 6.77 0.76 33.04
CA SER A 201 7.41 -0.13 34.02
C SER A 201 8.57 0.52 34.80
N THR A 202 8.82 1.82 34.60
CA THR A 202 9.84 2.62 35.28
C THR A 202 9.19 3.72 36.10
#